data_AF-A0ABF7R4R5-F1
#
_entry.id   AF-A0ABF7R4R5-F1
#
_cell.length_a   1.000
_cell.length_b   1.000
_cell.length_c   1.000
_cell.angle_alpha   90.00
_cell.angle_beta   90.00
_cell.angle_gamma   90.00
#
_symmetry.space_group_name_H-M   'P 1'
#
loop_
_entity.id
_entity.type
_entity.pdbx_description
1 polymer ?
#
loop_
_entity_poly.entity_id
_entity_poly.type
_entity_poly.pdbx_seq_one_letter_code
_entity_poly.pdbx_strand_id
1 'polypeptide(L)'
;MVSHQLTISLDEDAFRALEKRAQSERRPLEEVAASMLTTASKVPATGMTSLEGRFVVGQIVTPSAFDPTEPLVLVRGIYYRYRIAGKPQPGQRFVVTAVKDNVLTLTPTNESEDDA
;
A
#
# COMPACT_ATOMS: atom_id res chain seq x y z
N MET A 1 20.92 16.46 -12.73
CA MET A 1 19.86 15.52 -12.30
C MET A 1 20.40 14.71 -11.14
N VAL A 2 19.61 14.50 -10.09
CA VAL A 2 20.02 13.69 -8.94
C VAL A 2 19.48 12.27 -9.17
N SER A 3 20.35 11.28 -9.25
CA SER A 3 19.98 9.87 -9.40
C SER A 3 20.10 9.19 -8.04
N HIS A 4 19.06 8.48 -7.62
CA HIS A 4 19.06 7.67 -6.39
C HIS A 4 19.01 6.20 -6.77
N GLN A 5 19.78 5.37 -6.07
CA GLN A 5 19.78 3.91 -6.25
C GLN A 5 18.92 3.28 -5.15
N LEU A 6 18.02 2.39 -5.55
CA LEU A 6 17.11 1.67 -4.67
C LEU A 6 17.15 0.18 -5.01
N THR A 7 17.21 -0.66 -3.99
CA THR A 7 17.05 -2.12 -4.13
C THR A 7 15.68 -2.50 -3.59
N ILE A 8 14.90 -3.22 -4.39
CA ILE A 8 13.55 -3.68 -4.01
C ILE A 8 13.50 -5.22 -4.08
N SER A 9 12.90 -5.84 -3.06
CA SER A 9 12.60 -7.27 -3.07
C SER A 9 11.19 -7.47 -3.60
N LEU A 10 11.05 -8.25 -4.66
CA LEU A 10 9.77 -8.61 -5.27
C LEU A 10 9.57 -10.12 -5.14
N ASP A 11 8.33 -10.56 -5.00
CA ASP A 11 7.99 -11.97 -5.19
C ASP A 11 8.28 -12.40 -6.65
N GLU A 12 8.50 -13.71 -6.85
CA GLU A 12 8.92 -14.24 -8.14
C GLU A 12 7.91 -13.95 -9.25
N ASP A 13 6.61 -13.98 -8.93
CA ASP A 13 5.54 -13.73 -9.91
C ASP A 13 5.54 -12.26 -10.34
N ALA A 14 5.67 -11.32 -9.40
CA ALA A 14 5.77 -9.89 -9.67
C ALA A 14 7.02 -9.55 -10.51
N PHE A 15 8.16 -10.16 -10.19
CA PHE A 15 9.40 -9.97 -10.95
C PHE A 15 9.25 -10.47 -12.39
N ARG A 16 8.72 -11.69 -12.59
CA ARG A 16 8.49 -12.26 -13.93
C ARG A 16 7.50 -11.42 -14.75
N ALA A 17 6.46 -10.88 -14.12
CA ALA A 17 5.52 -10.00 -14.79
C ALA A 17 6.20 -8.70 -15.28
N LEU A 18 7.09 -8.13 -14.46
CA LEU A 18 7.87 -6.96 -14.81
C LEU A 18 8.85 -7.25 -15.97
N GLU A 19 9.57 -8.38 -15.91
CA GLU A 19 10.47 -8.81 -16.99
C GLU A 19 9.73 -8.99 -18.32
N LYS A 20 8.59 -9.69 -18.30
CA LYS A 20 7.79 -9.92 -19.50
C LYS A 20 7.32 -8.60 -20.13
N ARG A 21 6.94 -7.64 -19.28
CA ARG A 21 6.55 -6.31 -19.73
C ARG A 21 7.73 -5.55 -20.33
N ALA A 22 8.91 -5.60 -19.70
CA ALA A 22 10.12 -4.98 -20.23
C ALA A 22 10.54 -5.54 -21.59
N GLN A 23 10.46 -6.86 -21.76
CA GLN A 23 10.69 -7.53 -23.04
C GLN A 23 9.68 -7.10 -24.11
N SER A 24 8.39 -7.01 -23.74
CA SER A 24 7.32 -6.56 -24.66
C SER A 24 7.50 -5.10 -25.10
N GLU A 25 7.94 -4.23 -24.20
CA GLU A 25 8.18 -2.80 -24.48
C GLU A 25 9.57 -2.56 -25.11
N ARG A 26 10.43 -3.59 -25.21
CA ARG A 26 11.84 -3.51 -25.65
C ARG A 26 12.64 -2.45 -24.90
N ARG A 27 12.39 -2.32 -23.61
CA ARG A 27 13.02 -1.35 -22.71
C ARG A 27 13.73 -2.09 -21.57
N PRO A 28 14.79 -1.50 -21.00
CA PRO A 28 15.45 -2.07 -19.83
C PRO A 28 14.48 -2.14 -18.64
N LEU A 29 14.66 -3.16 -17.81
CA LEU A 29 13.77 -3.49 -16.68
C LEU A 29 13.62 -2.30 -15.73
N GLU A 30 14.73 -1.61 -15.46
CA GLU A 30 14.84 -0.48 -14.55
C GLU A 30 14.05 0.72 -15.06
N GLU A 31 14.06 0.97 -16.37
CA GLU A 31 13.34 2.09 -16.98
C GLU A 31 11.84 1.84 -16.97
N VAL A 32 11.43 0.58 -17.19
CA VAL A 32 10.03 0.17 -17.09
C VAL A 32 9.56 0.25 -15.65
N ALA A 33 10.36 -0.22 -14.68
CA ALA A 33 10.07 -0.10 -13.26
C ALA A 33 9.93 1.38 -12.84
N ALA A 34 10.89 2.23 -13.21
CA ALA A 34 10.86 3.65 -12.92
C ALA A 34 9.66 4.35 -13.58
N SER A 35 9.32 3.97 -14.82
CA SER A 35 8.15 4.48 -15.53
C SER A 35 6.85 4.06 -14.85
N MET A 36 6.76 2.82 -14.35
CA MET A 36 5.60 2.32 -13.62
C MET A 36 5.46 3.02 -12.27
N LEU A 37 6.55 3.20 -11.51
CA LEU A 37 6.55 3.95 -10.26
C LEU A 37 6.16 5.42 -10.49
N THR A 38 6.68 6.04 -11.55
CA THR A 38 6.32 7.41 -11.95
C THR A 38 4.86 7.50 -12.38
N THR A 39 4.34 6.48 -13.05
CA THR A 39 2.92 6.43 -13.44
C THR A 39 2.05 6.25 -12.20
N ALA A 40 2.41 5.33 -11.30
CA ALA A 40 1.70 5.11 -10.04
C ALA A 40 1.68 6.37 -9.16
N SER A 41 2.75 7.16 -9.14
CA SER A 41 2.79 8.44 -8.42
C SER A 41 1.99 9.55 -9.10
N LYS A 42 1.79 9.46 -10.42
CA LYS A 42 1.00 10.41 -11.23
C LYS A 42 -0.47 10.04 -11.38
N VAL A 43 -0.84 8.77 -11.23
CA VAL A 43 -2.25 8.35 -11.16
C VAL A 43 -2.81 9.00 -9.89
N PRO A 44 -3.68 10.02 -10.00
CA PRO A 44 -4.45 10.42 -8.84
C PRO A 44 -5.26 9.19 -8.49
N ALA A 45 -5.06 8.63 -7.28
CA ALA A 45 -5.76 7.42 -6.83
C ALA A 45 -7.23 7.51 -7.23
N THR A 46 -7.59 6.82 -8.31
CA THR A 46 -8.85 7.03 -9.00
C THR A 46 -9.92 6.35 -8.16
N GLY A 47 -10.52 7.16 -7.27
CA GLY A 47 -11.40 6.74 -6.19
C GLY A 47 -11.25 7.57 -4.89
N MET A 48 -10.24 8.42 -4.76
CA MET A 48 -10.03 9.27 -3.58
C MET A 48 -10.80 10.60 -3.68
N THR A 49 -11.95 10.68 -3.04
CA THR A 49 -12.77 11.90 -2.97
C THR A 49 -12.35 12.88 -1.87
N SER A 50 -11.41 12.54 -0.98
CA SER A 50 -10.86 13.45 0.06
C SER A 50 -9.34 13.43 0.08
N LEU A 51 -8.73 14.60 0.35
CA LEU A 51 -7.30 14.76 0.65
C LEU A 51 -6.84 13.77 1.72
N GLU A 52 -7.70 13.40 2.67
CA GLU A 52 -7.43 12.39 3.71
C GLU A 52 -7.05 11.02 3.13
N GLY A 53 -7.71 10.55 2.06
CA GLY A 53 -7.40 9.26 1.46
C GLY A 53 -5.94 9.14 1.03
N ARG A 54 -5.32 10.26 0.61
CA ARG A 54 -3.94 10.33 0.12
C ARG A 54 -2.90 10.11 1.22
N PHE A 55 -3.26 10.35 2.49
CA PHE A 55 -2.35 10.24 3.63
C PHE A 55 -2.44 8.91 4.38
N VAL A 56 -3.49 8.13 4.12
CA VAL A 56 -3.83 6.95 4.93
C VAL A 56 -3.47 5.65 4.21
N VAL A 57 -3.52 5.60 2.87
CA VAL A 57 -3.09 4.42 2.10
C VAL A 57 -1.58 4.17 2.28
N GLY A 58 -1.20 2.91 2.47
CA GLY A 58 0.16 2.48 2.77
C GLY A 58 0.55 2.60 4.25
N GLN A 59 -0.31 3.15 5.11
CA GLN A 59 -0.05 3.16 6.55
C GLN A 59 -0.23 1.76 7.15
N ILE A 60 0.67 1.41 8.06
CA ILE A 60 0.56 0.22 8.90
C ILE A 60 -0.36 0.54 10.09
N VAL A 61 -1.27 -0.38 10.36
CA VAL A 61 -2.24 -0.36 11.44
C VAL A 61 -1.95 -1.56 12.34
N THR A 62 -1.63 -1.28 13.60
CA THR A 62 -1.45 -2.30 14.62
C THR A 62 -2.79 -2.69 15.26
N PRO A 63 -2.90 -3.89 15.86
CA PRO A 63 -4.10 -4.30 16.61
C PRO A 63 -4.54 -3.32 17.70
N SER A 64 -3.60 -2.55 18.27
CA SER A 64 -3.87 -1.54 19.29
C SER A 64 -4.60 -0.30 18.76
N ALA A 65 -4.62 -0.07 17.45
CA ALA A 65 -5.31 1.06 16.83
C ALA A 65 -6.82 0.81 16.64
N PHE A 66 -7.28 -0.43 16.85
CA PHE A 66 -8.69 -0.77 16.77
C PHE A 66 -9.41 -0.35 18.05
N ASP A 67 -10.57 0.27 17.88
CA ASP A 67 -11.43 0.56 19.02
C ASP A 67 -12.00 -0.75 19.60
N PRO A 68 -11.92 -0.98 20.91
CA PRO A 68 -12.39 -2.23 21.53
C PRO A 68 -13.92 -2.32 21.62
N THR A 69 -14.62 -1.19 21.43
CA THR A 69 -16.06 -1.06 21.64
C THR A 69 -16.82 -0.76 20.35
N GLU A 70 -16.17 -0.13 19.38
CA GLU A 70 -16.76 0.27 18.10
C GLU A 70 -16.01 -0.36 16.91
N PRO A 71 -16.68 -0.59 15.75
CA PRO A 71 -16.03 -1.10 14.54
C PRO A 71 -15.24 0.00 13.82
N LEU A 72 -14.34 0.65 14.56
CA LEU A 72 -13.53 1.77 14.12
C LEU A 72 -12.05 1.48 14.32
N VAL A 73 -11.23 2.16 13.52
CA VAL A 73 -9.78 2.10 13.60
C VAL A 73 -9.21 3.51 13.58
N LEU A 74 -8.29 3.78 14.49
CA LEU A 74 -7.63 5.06 14.61
C LEU A 74 -6.42 5.11 13.69
N VAL A 75 -6.45 5.97 12.68
CA VAL A 75 -5.28 6.20 11.81
C VAL A 75 -5.01 7.69 11.75
N ARG A 76 -3.77 8.08 12.13
CA ARG A 76 -3.33 9.49 12.16
C ARG A 76 -4.25 10.42 12.97
N GLY A 77 -4.81 9.91 14.07
CA GLY A 77 -5.67 10.70 14.97
C GLY A 77 -7.13 10.84 14.50
N ILE A 78 -7.52 10.16 13.43
CA ILE A 78 -8.89 10.15 12.91
C ILE A 78 -9.43 8.71 12.96
N TYR A 79 -10.66 8.54 13.43
CA TYR A 79 -11.34 7.25 13.44
C TYR A 79 -12.03 6.97 12.11
N TYR A 80 -11.76 5.80 11.55
CA TYR A 80 -12.38 5.33 10.31
C TYR A 80 -13.10 4.01 10.53
N ARG A 81 -14.15 3.79 9.73
CA ARG A 81 -14.69 2.44 9.58
C ARG A 81 -13.70 1.60 8.79
N TYR A 82 -13.70 0.29 8.96
CA TYR A 82 -12.79 -0.58 8.23
C TYR A 82 -13.44 -1.86 7.73
N ARG A 83 -12.79 -2.48 6.74
CA ARG A 83 -13.07 -3.83 6.26
C ARG A 83 -11.75 -4.56 6.10
N ILE A 84 -11.68 -5.79 6.61
CA ILE A 84 -10.49 -6.62 6.48
C ILE A 84 -10.62 -7.48 5.22
N ALA A 85 -9.64 -7.38 4.32
CA ALA A 85 -9.52 -8.24 3.16
C ALA A 85 -8.78 -9.52 3.56
N GLY A 86 -9.52 -10.63 3.69
CA GLY A 86 -8.96 -11.95 4.03
C GLY A 86 -9.28 -12.40 5.46
N LYS A 87 -8.51 -13.38 5.95
CA LYS A 87 -8.67 -13.93 7.31
C LYS A 87 -7.58 -13.37 8.24
N PRO A 88 -7.92 -12.48 9.18
CA PRO A 88 -6.95 -11.94 10.12
C PRO A 88 -6.50 -12.99 11.13
N GLN A 89 -5.23 -12.98 11.50
CA GLN A 89 -4.71 -13.73 12.64
C GLN A 89 -4.65 -12.86 13.90
N PRO A 90 -4.74 -13.44 15.10
CA PRO A 90 -4.59 -12.70 16.35
C PRO A 90 -3.24 -11.98 16.40
N GLY A 91 -3.25 -10.68 16.70
CA GLY A 91 -2.03 -9.87 16.78
C GLY A 91 -1.44 -9.44 15.43
N GLN A 92 -2.09 -9.76 14.32
CA GLN A 92 -1.59 -9.41 12.98
C GLN A 92 -1.72 -7.92 12.69
N ARG A 93 -0.70 -7.36 12.04
CA ARG A 93 -0.72 -5.97 11.53
C ARG A 93 -1.46 -5.92 10.20
N PHE A 94 -1.94 -4.73 9.85
CA PHE A 94 -2.63 -4.49 8.60
C PHE A 94 -2.01 -3.31 7.88
N VAL A 95 -2.03 -3.33 6.55
CA VAL A 95 -1.73 -2.17 5.72
C VAL A 95 -3.04 -1.64 5.13
N VAL A 96 -3.20 -0.32 5.12
CA VAL A 96 -4.33 0.32 4.43
C VAL A 96 -4.07 0.26 2.93
N THR A 97 -4.89 -0.50 2.20
CA THR A 97 -4.73 -0.67 0.74
C THR A 97 -5.67 0.22 -0.06
N ALA A 98 -6.80 0.65 0.52
CA ALA A 98 -7.74 1.54 -0.13
C ALA A 98 -8.57 2.32 0.89
N VAL A 99 -9.16 3.42 0.43
CA VAL A 99 -10.12 4.23 1.19
C VAL A 99 -11.30 4.55 0.29
N LYS A 100 -12.53 4.31 0.77
CA LYS A 100 -13.76 4.65 0.06
C LYS A 100 -14.85 5.04 1.05
N ASP A 101 -15.45 6.22 0.88
CA ASP A 101 -16.57 6.71 1.71
C ASP A 101 -16.31 6.61 3.24
N ASN A 102 -15.12 7.02 3.70
CA ASN A 102 -14.63 6.90 5.08
C ASN A 102 -14.50 5.46 5.62
N VAL A 103 -14.43 4.47 4.72
CA VAL A 103 -14.14 3.07 5.03
C VAL A 103 -12.75 2.71 4.50
N LEU A 104 -11.87 2.24 5.38
CA LEU A 104 -10.55 1.72 5.03
C LEU A 104 -10.63 0.25 4.67
N THR A 105 -9.94 -0.14 3.60
CA THR A 105 -9.65 -1.55 3.32
C THR A 105 -8.30 -1.89 3.94
N LEU A 106 -8.32 -2.85 4.86
CA LEU A 106 -7.15 -3.33 5.60
C LEU A 106 -6.76 -4.71 5.09
N THR A 107 -5.53 -4.84 4.61
CA THR A 107 -4.97 -6.12 4.20
C THR A 107 -3.97 -6.60 5.25
N PRO A 108 -4.06 -7.85 5.72
CA PRO A 108 -3.09 -8.39 6.67
C PRO A 108 -1.68 -8.34 6.08
N THR A 109 -0.71 -7.86 6.85
CA THR A 109 0.71 -7.80 6.47
C THR A 109 1.57 -8.40 7.57
N ASN A 110 2.69 -8.97 7.17
CA ASN A 110 3.74 -9.47 8.06
C ASN A 110 4.88 -8.47 8.24
N GLU A 111 4.76 -7.27 7.66
CA GLU A 111 5.79 -6.25 7.78
C GLU A 111 5.97 -5.81 9.24
N SER A 112 7.22 -5.96 9.70
CA SER A 112 7.67 -5.52 11.01
C SER A 112 7.98 -4.02 10.97
N GLU A 113 7.60 -3.31 12.03
CA GLU A 113 8.04 -1.94 12.29
C GLU A 113 9.53 -1.97 12.69
N ASP A 114 10.41 -2.21 11.72
CA ASP A 114 11.87 -2.18 11.88
C ASP A 114 12.50 -1.79 10.52
N ASP A 115 12.27 -0.54 10.11
CA ASP A 115 13.08 0.15 9.09
C ASP A 115 12.85 1.67 9.21
N ALA A 116 13.17 2.21 10.39
CA ALA A 116 13.23 3.66 10.66
C ALA A 116 14.53 4.02 11.36
#